data_AF-A0A8J6D3S9-F1
#
_entry.id   AF-A0A8J6D3S9-F1
#
_cell.length_a   1.000
_cell.length_b   1.000
_cell.length_c   1.000
_cell.angle_alpha   90.00
_cell.angle_beta   90.00
_cell.angle_gamma   90.00
#
_symmetry.space_group_name_H-M   'P 1'
#
loop_
_entity.id
_entity.type
_entity.pdbx_description
1 polymer ?
#
loop_
_entity_poly.entity_id
_entity_poly.type
_entity_poly.pdbx_seq_one_letter_code
_entity_poly.pdbx_strand_id
1 'polypeptide(L)'
;MQTDWRKPKIVPKIHYNMNALSRRAITGIFTPARQGINLLSHDLSRVQQMRGIRVKVRNGNLEQALAVMQRVMQSSGIERLIKQEQTHHIKNSEKRILARKILERKIKSQDHARKLQTILIKKVSLLDTLRLDSHRVYESSFGVVFWFNWMNWALAFALCTGLTFLRSWLKIDE
;
A
#
# COMPACT_ATOMS: atom_id res chain seq x y z
N MET A 1 -7.75 -8.42 -70.69
CA MET A 1 -7.30 -9.38 -69.66
C MET A 1 -7.98 -9.02 -68.35
N GLN A 2 -9.02 -9.76 -67.97
CA GLN A 2 -9.86 -9.54 -66.80
C GLN A 2 -9.07 -9.97 -65.54
N THR A 3 -8.83 -9.07 -64.59
CA THR A 3 -8.21 -9.44 -63.31
C THR A 3 -9.26 -10.01 -62.37
N ASP A 4 -9.07 -11.28 -62.00
CA ASP A 4 -9.90 -12.03 -61.07
C ASP A 4 -9.66 -11.55 -59.63
N TRP A 5 -10.67 -10.89 -59.04
CA TRP A 5 -10.62 -10.35 -57.67
C TRP A 5 -11.05 -11.36 -56.60
N ARG A 6 -11.24 -12.65 -56.93
CA ARG A 6 -11.71 -13.69 -55.98
C ARG A 6 -10.61 -14.61 -55.45
N LYS A 7 -9.52 -14.04 -54.89
CA LYS A 7 -8.63 -14.80 -54.00
C LYS A 7 -8.51 -14.16 -52.62
N PRO A 8 -8.97 -14.82 -51.53
CA PRO A 8 -8.72 -14.33 -50.19
C PRO A 8 -7.22 -14.45 -49.87
N LYS A 9 -6.59 -13.33 -49.51
CA LYS A 9 -5.24 -13.32 -48.93
C LYS A 9 -5.28 -14.07 -47.59
N ILE A 10 -4.62 -15.23 -47.53
CA ILE A 10 -4.42 -15.97 -46.28
C ILE A 10 -3.42 -15.16 -45.44
N VAL A 11 -3.93 -14.39 -44.48
CA VAL A 11 -3.09 -13.70 -43.49
C VAL A 11 -2.76 -14.69 -42.38
N PRO A 12 -1.48 -14.96 -42.07
CA PRO A 12 -1.13 -15.84 -40.96
C PRO A 12 -1.62 -15.24 -39.65
N LYS A 13 -2.56 -15.93 -39.00
CA LYS A 13 -3.14 -15.52 -37.72
C LYS A 13 -2.16 -15.89 -36.60
N ILE A 14 -1.29 -14.94 -36.24
CA ILE A 14 -0.40 -15.09 -35.09
C ILE A 14 -1.28 -15.13 -33.83
N HIS A 15 -1.52 -16.32 -33.30
CA HIS A 15 -2.26 -16.51 -32.05
C HIS A 15 -1.32 -16.19 -30.89
N TYR A 16 -1.21 -14.91 -30.51
CA TYR A 16 -0.56 -14.55 -29.25
C TYR A 16 -1.44 -15.03 -28.09
N ASN A 17 -0.98 -16.08 -27.42
CA ASN A 17 -1.63 -16.59 -26.21
C ASN A 17 -1.35 -15.63 -25.04
N MET A 18 -2.24 -14.67 -24.81
CA MET A 18 -2.20 -13.70 -23.70
C MET A 18 -2.54 -14.30 -22.33
N ASN A 19 -2.49 -15.63 -22.16
CA ASN A 19 -2.83 -16.29 -20.90
C ASN A 19 -1.62 -16.80 -20.08
N ALA A 20 -0.39 -16.60 -20.57
CA ALA A 20 0.83 -17.03 -19.86
C ALA A 20 1.30 -16.02 -18.79
N LEU A 21 1.03 -14.72 -18.98
CA LEU A 21 1.52 -13.66 -18.08
C LEU A 21 0.53 -13.26 -16.98
N SER A 22 -0.78 -13.47 -17.16
CA SER A 22 -1.79 -13.07 -16.16
C SER A 22 -2.02 -14.06 -15.03
N ARG A 23 -1.56 -15.32 -15.16
CA ARG A 23 -1.79 -16.35 -14.12
C ARG A 23 -0.85 -16.23 -12.92
N ARG A 24 0.27 -15.50 -13.05
CA ARG A 24 1.32 -15.44 -12.01
C ARG A 24 1.19 -14.27 -11.03
N ALA A 25 0.36 -13.26 -11.35
CA ALA A 25 0.34 -12.00 -10.61
C ALA A 25 -0.77 -11.87 -9.54
N ILE A 26 -1.74 -12.78 -9.47
CA ILE A 26 -2.93 -12.59 -8.61
C ILE A 26 -3.03 -13.60 -7.46
N THR A 27 -2.26 -14.68 -7.48
CA THR A 27 -2.34 -15.73 -6.44
C THR A 27 -1.54 -15.44 -5.17
N GLY A 28 -0.75 -14.37 -5.13
CA GLY A 28 0.24 -14.15 -4.07
C GLY A 28 -0.24 -13.45 -2.79
N ILE A 29 -1.43 -12.82 -2.78
CA ILE A 29 -1.76 -11.86 -1.69
C ILE A 29 -2.83 -12.40 -0.72
N PHE A 30 -3.57 -13.46 -1.06
CA PHE A 30 -4.65 -13.96 -0.20
C PHE A 30 -4.79 -15.49 -0.19
N THR A 31 -3.80 -16.23 0.32
CA THR A 31 -4.04 -17.58 0.85
C THR A 31 -3.10 -17.92 2.01
N PRO A 32 -3.59 -18.44 3.15
CA PRO A 32 -2.75 -19.17 4.08
C PRO A 32 -2.50 -20.58 3.50
N ALA A 33 -1.24 -20.97 3.42
CA ALA A 33 -0.82 -22.28 2.97
C ALA A 33 -1.50 -23.40 3.78
N ARG A 34 -2.22 -24.30 3.11
CA ARG A 34 -2.49 -25.65 3.63
C ARG A 34 -2.32 -26.67 2.50
N GLN A 35 -1.47 -27.64 2.80
CA GLN A 35 -1.10 -28.79 1.98
C GLN A 35 -2.32 -29.64 1.60
N GLY A 36 -2.26 -30.29 0.44
CA GLY A 36 -3.25 -31.29 0.03
C GLY A 36 -3.37 -31.42 -1.49
N ILE A 37 -2.41 -32.11 -2.09
CA ILE A 37 -2.42 -32.55 -3.49
C ILE A 37 -3.30 -33.82 -3.56
N ASN A 38 -4.13 -33.97 -4.61
CA ASN A 38 -4.95 -35.15 -4.99
C ASN A 38 -6.46 -35.13 -4.65
N LEU A 39 -7.27 -34.47 -5.51
CA LEU A 39 -8.74 -34.69 -5.71
C LEU A 39 -9.24 -34.01 -7.01
N LEU A 40 -8.40 -34.04 -8.06
CA LEU A 40 -8.27 -32.93 -9.02
C LEU A 40 -9.27 -32.83 -10.20
N SER A 41 -10.26 -33.73 -10.39
CA SER A 41 -11.18 -33.63 -11.55
C SER A 41 -12.64 -33.30 -11.20
N HIS A 42 -13.18 -33.80 -10.09
CA HIS A 42 -14.57 -33.53 -9.69
C HIS A 42 -14.72 -32.15 -9.01
N ASP A 43 -13.67 -31.64 -8.39
CA ASP A 43 -13.70 -30.30 -7.79
C ASP A 43 -13.49 -29.18 -8.81
N LEU A 44 -12.81 -29.43 -9.94
CA LEU A 44 -12.63 -28.41 -10.98
C LEU A 44 -13.95 -28.02 -11.64
N SER A 45 -14.85 -28.98 -11.90
CA SER A 45 -16.19 -28.70 -12.43
C SER A 45 -17.07 -27.97 -11.41
N ARG A 46 -16.96 -28.35 -10.13
CA ARG A 46 -17.64 -27.65 -9.03
C ARG A 46 -17.14 -26.22 -8.88
N VAL A 47 -15.82 -25.99 -8.91
CA VAL A 47 -15.18 -24.67 -8.86
C VAL A 47 -15.52 -23.81 -10.10
N GLN A 48 -15.64 -24.42 -11.28
CA GLN A 48 -16.08 -23.74 -12.51
C GLN A 48 -17.56 -23.34 -12.46
N GLN A 49 -18.42 -24.07 -11.75
CA GLN A 49 -19.81 -23.69 -11.49
C GLN A 49 -19.94 -22.58 -10.44
N MET A 50 -18.93 -22.38 -9.58
CA MET A 50 -18.85 -21.25 -8.66
C MET A 50 -18.44 -19.95 -9.38
N ARG A 51 -19.14 -19.54 -10.45
CA ARG A 51 -18.90 -18.24 -11.09
C ARG A 51 -19.47 -17.10 -10.23
N GLY A 52 -18.73 -15.99 -10.15
CA GLY A 52 -19.14 -14.77 -9.44
C GLY A 52 -18.40 -14.52 -8.13
N ILE A 53 -18.69 -13.37 -7.50
CA ILE A 53 -18.09 -12.99 -6.21
C ILE A 53 -18.88 -13.67 -5.10
N ARG A 54 -18.22 -14.56 -4.37
CA ARG A 54 -18.84 -15.32 -3.28
C ARG A 54 -18.00 -15.16 -2.02
N VAL A 55 -18.68 -15.03 -0.89
CA VAL A 55 -18.04 -14.91 0.42
C VAL A 55 -18.72 -15.88 1.38
N LYS A 56 -17.92 -16.67 2.12
CA LYS A 56 -18.43 -17.52 3.19
C LYS A 56 -18.52 -16.69 4.46
N VAL A 57 -19.71 -16.61 5.06
CA VAL A 57 -19.91 -15.99 6.37
C VAL A 57 -19.23 -16.85 7.42
N ARG A 58 -18.33 -16.25 8.21
CA ARG A 58 -17.67 -16.91 9.34
C ARG A 58 -18.19 -16.28 10.63
N ASN A 59 -18.29 -17.08 11.69
CA ASN A 59 -18.61 -16.62 13.04
C ASN A 59 -19.92 -15.83 13.15
N GLY A 60 -20.90 -16.11 12.27
CA GLY A 60 -22.17 -15.39 12.24
C GLY A 60 -22.10 -13.92 11.81
N ASN A 61 -20.93 -13.40 11.41
CA ASN A 61 -20.76 -11.99 11.07
C ASN A 61 -21.09 -11.71 9.59
N LEU A 62 -22.36 -11.44 9.33
CA LEU A 62 -22.87 -11.15 7.97
C LEU A 62 -22.37 -9.80 7.44
N GLU A 63 -22.35 -8.75 8.28
CA GLU A 63 -21.96 -7.41 7.85
C GLU A 63 -20.53 -7.35 7.32
N GLN A 64 -19.61 -8.03 8.01
CA GLN A 64 -18.23 -8.13 7.56
C GLN A 64 -18.14 -8.89 6.23
N ALA A 65 -18.92 -9.95 6.05
CA ALA A 65 -18.94 -10.70 4.81
C ALA A 65 -19.49 -9.87 3.63
N LEU A 66 -20.52 -9.06 3.87
CA LEU A 66 -21.08 -8.14 2.89
C LEU A 66 -20.11 -7.00 2.55
N ALA A 67 -19.43 -6.43 3.54
CA ALA A 67 -18.40 -5.40 3.30
C ALA A 67 -17.24 -5.93 2.45
N VAL A 68 -16.82 -7.18 2.70
CA VAL A 68 -15.81 -7.86 1.87
C VAL A 68 -16.34 -8.10 0.46
N MET A 69 -17.57 -8.58 0.34
CA MET A 69 -18.21 -8.80 -0.97
C MET A 69 -18.29 -7.49 -1.78
N GLN A 70 -18.70 -6.39 -1.15
CA GLN A 70 -18.79 -5.08 -1.77
C GLN A 70 -17.42 -4.55 -2.20
N ARG A 71 -16.39 -4.68 -1.35
CA ARG A 71 -15.03 -4.27 -1.69
C ARG A 71 -14.51 -5.04 -2.91
N VAL A 72 -14.71 -6.36 -2.94
CA VAL A 72 -14.29 -7.21 -4.07
C VAL A 72 -15.09 -6.89 -5.34
N MET A 73 -16.38 -6.55 -5.20
CA MET A 73 -17.24 -6.08 -6.29
C MET A 73 -16.75 -4.75 -6.88
N GLN A 74 -16.34 -3.83 -6.02
CA GLN A 74 -15.82 -2.52 -6.43
C GLN A 74 -14.45 -2.62 -7.08
N SER A 75 -13.53 -3.38 -6.49
CA SER A 75 -12.16 -3.53 -7.01
C SER A 75 -12.12 -4.32 -8.31
N SER A 76 -13.02 -5.29 -8.49
CA SER A 76 -13.15 -6.02 -9.77
C SER A 76 -13.72 -5.15 -10.89
N GLY A 77 -14.28 -3.98 -10.55
CA GLY A 77 -14.90 -3.07 -11.51
C GLY A 77 -16.31 -3.48 -11.95
N ILE A 78 -16.85 -4.59 -11.43
CA ILE A 78 -18.16 -5.10 -11.82
C ILE A 78 -19.28 -4.11 -11.46
N GLU A 79 -19.16 -3.39 -10.33
CA GLU A 79 -20.12 -2.33 -9.95
C GLU A 79 -20.25 -1.26 -11.04
N ARG A 80 -19.12 -0.90 -11.67
CA ARG A 80 -19.10 0.11 -12.73
C ARG A 80 -19.77 -0.42 -13.99
N LEU A 81 -19.56 -1.70 -14.31
CA LEU A 81 -20.20 -2.33 -15.46
C LEU A 81 -21.71 -2.41 -15.29
N ILE A 82 -22.18 -2.77 -14.09
CA ILE A 82 -23.61 -2.83 -13.75
C ILE A 82 -24.23 -1.43 -13.81
N LYS A 83 -23.59 -0.42 -13.19
CA LYS A 83 -24.12 0.95 -13.18
C LYS A 83 -24.06 1.64 -14.56
N GLN A 84 -23.11 1.25 -15.41
CA GLN A 84 -22.93 1.81 -16.76
C GLN A 84 -23.62 0.97 -17.83
N GLU A 85 -24.52 0.07 -17.44
CA GLU A 85 -25.29 -0.72 -18.38
C GLU A 85 -26.04 0.20 -19.37
N GLN A 86 -25.84 -0.04 -20.67
CA GLN A 86 -26.39 0.80 -21.71
C GLN A 86 -27.88 0.49 -21.89
N THR A 87 -28.75 1.38 -21.43
CA THR A 87 -30.21 1.26 -21.62
C THR A 87 -30.66 1.53 -23.05
N HIS A 88 -29.84 2.24 -23.83
CA HIS A 88 -30.11 2.62 -25.22
C HIS A 88 -28.88 2.40 -26.10
N HIS A 89 -29.12 2.27 -27.41
CA HIS A 89 -28.05 2.13 -28.38
C HIS A 89 -27.29 3.44 -28.57
N ILE A 90 -25.96 3.37 -28.41
CA ILE A 90 -25.03 4.47 -28.70
C ILE A 90 -24.28 4.15 -29.99
N LYS A 91 -24.26 5.10 -30.93
CA LYS A 91 -23.55 4.96 -32.21
C LYS A 91 -22.03 4.94 -32.01
N ASN A 92 -21.30 4.36 -32.97
CA ASN A 92 -19.84 4.22 -32.87
C ASN A 92 -19.08 5.56 -32.80
N SER A 93 -19.59 6.60 -33.44
CA SER A 93 -19.02 7.97 -33.37
C SER A 93 -19.06 8.52 -31.94
N GLU A 94 -20.20 8.37 -31.27
CA GLU A 94 -20.42 8.82 -29.89
C GLU A 94 -19.58 8.02 -28.90
N LYS A 95 -19.46 6.69 -29.08
CA LYS A 95 -18.58 5.85 -28.26
C LYS A 95 -17.14 6.36 -28.26
N ARG A 96 -16.61 6.78 -29.42
CA ARG A 96 -15.26 7.36 -29.54
C ARG A 96 -15.11 8.67 -28.77
N ILE A 97 -16.12 9.54 -28.85
CA ILE A 97 -16.12 10.82 -28.13
C ILE A 97 -16.18 10.58 -26.62
N LEU A 98 -17.01 9.65 -26.15
CA LEU A 98 -17.10 9.30 -24.72
C LEU A 98 -15.78 8.75 -24.18
N ALA A 99 -15.13 7.85 -24.93
CA ALA A 99 -13.83 7.31 -24.55
C ALA A 99 -12.77 8.41 -24.43
N ARG A 100 -12.73 9.36 -25.38
CA ARG A 100 -11.82 10.51 -25.33
C ARG A 100 -12.08 11.39 -24.10
N LYS A 101 -13.34 11.74 -23.82
CA LYS A 101 -13.71 12.53 -22.63
C LYS A 101 -13.36 11.82 -21.32
N ILE A 102 -13.45 10.49 -21.26
CA ILE A 102 -13.01 9.71 -20.09
C ILE A 102 -11.49 9.79 -19.92
N LEU A 103 -10.74 9.66 -21.03
CA LEU A 103 -9.28 9.75 -21.01
C LEU A 103 -8.81 11.13 -20.53
N GLU A 104 -9.37 12.21 -21.09
CA GLU A 104 -9.04 13.58 -20.70
C GLU A 104 -9.32 13.84 -19.21
N ARG A 105 -10.45 13.34 -18.68
CA ARG A 105 -10.75 13.43 -17.23
C ARG A 105 -9.73 12.68 -16.38
N LYS A 106 -9.30 11.49 -16.80
CA LYS A 106 -8.27 10.72 -16.08
C LYS A 106 -6.95 11.47 -16.05
N ILE A 107 -6.47 11.98 -17.19
CA ILE A 107 -5.22 12.73 -17.28
C ILE A 107 -5.27 13.97 -16.37
N LYS A 108 -6.35 14.77 -16.46
CA LYS A 108 -6.53 15.95 -15.59
C LYS A 108 -6.49 15.58 -14.10
N SER A 109 -7.17 14.50 -13.70
CA SER A 109 -7.16 14.06 -12.30
C SER A 109 -5.77 13.62 -11.82
N GLN A 110 -5.00 12.95 -12.69
CA GLN A 110 -3.62 12.53 -12.37
C GLN A 110 -2.68 13.72 -12.26
N ASP A 111 -2.79 14.70 -13.16
CA ASP A 111 -1.97 15.91 -13.12
C ASP A 111 -2.28 16.73 -11.87
N HIS A 112 -3.55 16.83 -11.48
CA HIS A 112 -3.94 17.48 -10.23
C HIS A 112 -3.36 16.75 -9.02
N ALA A 113 -3.44 15.41 -8.97
CA ALA A 113 -2.89 14.62 -7.87
C ALA A 113 -1.36 14.79 -7.75
N ARG A 114 -0.64 14.80 -8.88
CA ARG A 114 0.80 15.06 -8.91
C ARG A 114 1.14 16.46 -8.40
N LYS A 115 0.39 17.49 -8.79
CA LYS A 115 0.57 18.86 -8.27
C LYS A 115 0.33 18.93 -6.76
N LEU A 116 -0.68 18.25 -6.25
CA LEU A 116 -0.93 18.19 -4.81
C LEU A 116 0.20 17.47 -4.07
N GLN A 117 0.71 16.36 -4.62
CA GLN A 117 1.85 15.64 -4.05
C GLN A 117 3.10 16.51 -3.98
N THR A 118 3.42 17.26 -5.04
CA THR A 118 4.59 18.17 -5.02
C THR A 118 4.43 19.31 -4.03
N ILE A 119 3.21 19.87 -3.89
CA ILE A 119 2.92 20.88 -2.86
C ILE A 119 3.09 20.28 -1.46
N LEU A 120 2.56 19.08 -1.22
CA LEU A 120 2.66 18.41 0.07
C LEU A 120 4.12 18.12 0.43
N ILE A 121 4.92 17.59 -0.51
CA ILE A 121 6.35 17.36 -0.29
C ILE A 121 7.07 18.66 0.04
N LYS A 122 6.86 19.73 -0.74
CA LYS A 122 7.46 21.04 -0.46
C LYS A 122 7.10 21.56 0.93
N LYS A 123 5.85 21.37 1.37
CA LYS A 123 5.40 21.77 2.72
C LYS A 123 6.07 20.94 3.82
N VAL A 124 6.18 19.61 3.64
CA VAL A 124 6.81 18.72 4.63
C VAL A 124 8.31 19.00 4.73
N SER A 125 9.02 19.14 3.60
CA SER A 125 10.45 19.44 3.61
C SER A 125 10.79 20.80 4.24
N LEU A 126 9.93 21.81 4.07
CA LEU A 126 10.07 23.09 4.76
C LEU A 126 9.76 22.99 6.26
N LEU A 127 8.79 22.16 6.64
CA LEU A 127 8.47 21.93 8.05
C LEU A 127 9.60 21.19 8.77
N ASP A 128 10.23 20.21 8.12
CA ASP A 128 11.34 19.44 8.68
C ASP A 128 12.59 20.32 8.88
N THR A 129 12.86 21.26 7.98
CA THR A 129 13.96 22.24 8.16
C THR A 129 13.66 23.23 9.28
N LEU A 130 12.46 23.79 9.35
CA LEU A 130 12.08 24.71 10.44
C LEU A 130 11.98 24.00 11.80
N ARG A 131 11.68 22.70 11.82
CA ARG A 131 11.64 21.89 13.04
C ARG A 131 13.04 21.59 13.58
N LEU A 132 14.04 21.45 12.71
CA LEU A 132 15.45 21.30 13.10
C LEU A 132 16.05 22.60 13.66
N ASP A 133 15.58 23.76 13.22
CA ASP A 133 15.98 25.04 13.81
C ASP A 133 15.38 25.26 15.21
N SER A 134 14.17 24.77 15.49
CA SER A 134 13.61 24.79 16.85
C SER A 134 14.33 23.84 17.81
N HIS A 135 14.83 22.68 17.36
CA HIS A 135 15.52 21.73 18.25
C HIS A 135 16.96 22.14 18.60
N ARG A 136 17.64 22.93 17.75
CA ARG A 136 18.98 23.47 18.07
C ARG A 136 18.97 24.51 19.19
N VAL A 137 17.82 25.11 19.49
CA VAL A 137 17.68 26.10 20.57
C VAL A 137 17.34 25.43 21.92
N TYR A 138 16.76 24.22 21.92
CA TYR A 138 16.43 23.49 23.16
C TYR A 138 17.54 22.54 23.66
N GLU A 139 18.43 22.03 22.79
CA GLU A 139 19.57 21.21 23.26
C GLU A 139 20.62 22.02 24.04
N SER A 140 20.72 23.33 23.78
CA SER A 140 21.66 24.21 24.49
C SER A 140 21.28 24.48 25.95
N SER A 141 20.04 24.22 26.35
CA SER A 141 19.58 24.42 27.74
C SER A 141 19.60 23.13 28.57
N PHE A 142 19.36 21.97 27.97
CA PHE A 142 19.40 20.68 28.68
C PHE A 142 20.82 20.19 28.96
N GLY A 143 21.78 20.43 28.05
CA GLY A 143 23.17 20.01 28.24
C GLY A 143 23.85 20.68 29.45
N VAL A 144 23.56 21.96 29.71
CA VAL A 144 24.18 22.72 30.80
C VAL A 144 23.66 22.25 32.16
N VAL A 145 22.35 22.01 32.28
CA VAL A 145 21.73 21.53 33.52
C VAL A 145 22.17 20.09 33.85
N PHE A 146 22.29 19.24 32.83
CA PHE A 146 22.77 17.87 33.00
C PHE A 146 24.25 17.81 33.40
N TRP A 147 25.10 18.67 32.81
CA TRP A 147 26.52 18.78 33.16
C TRP A 147 26.73 19.31 34.59
N PHE A 148 25.98 20.33 35.01
CA PHE A 148 26.04 20.85 36.39
C PHE A 148 25.63 19.79 37.43
N ASN A 149 24.60 18.99 37.13
CA ASN A 149 24.11 17.97 38.05
C ASN A 149 25.08 16.77 38.15
N TRP A 150 25.67 16.36 37.03
CA TRP A 150 26.71 15.33 37.00
C TRP A 150 27.95 15.73 37.82
N MET A 151 28.40 16.98 37.68
CA MET A 151 29.59 17.46 38.38
C MET A 151 29.39 17.57 39.90
N ASN A 152 28.18 17.94 40.33
CA ASN A 152 27.81 17.94 41.75
C ASN A 152 27.78 16.51 42.33
N TRP A 153 27.28 15.54 41.56
CA TRP A 153 27.26 14.13 41.99
C TRP A 153 28.67 13.55 42.09
N ALA A 154 29.56 13.90 41.17
CA ALA A 154 30.97 13.51 41.20
C ALA A 154 31.72 14.09 42.41
N LEU A 155 31.49 15.36 42.74
CA LEU A 155 32.07 16.00 43.94
C LEU A 155 31.53 15.38 45.24
N ALA A 156 30.23 15.06 45.30
CA ALA A 156 29.65 14.36 46.45
C ALA A 156 30.26 12.96 46.62
N PHE A 157 30.53 12.24 45.53
CA PHE A 157 31.16 10.91 45.57
C PHE A 157 32.63 10.98 46.04
N ALA A 158 33.37 12.01 45.63
CA ALA A 158 34.74 12.25 46.08
C ALA A 158 34.81 12.61 47.57
N LEU A 159 33.87 13.41 48.07
CA LEU A 159 33.81 13.77 49.50
C LEU A 159 33.39 12.58 50.38
N CYS A 160 32.47 11.73 49.90
CA CYS A 160 32.07 10.51 50.62
C CYS A 160 33.21 9.48 50.72
N THR A 161 34.01 9.31 49.66
CA THR A 161 35.12 8.35 49.65
C THR A 161 36.35 8.83 50.42
N GLY A 162 36.58 10.15 50.49
CA GLY A 162 37.62 10.74 51.35
C GLY A 162 37.33 10.60 52.86
N LEU A 163 36.06 10.72 53.27
CA LEU A 163 35.68 10.65 54.69
C LEU A 163 35.70 9.23 55.26
N THR A 164 35.53 8.20 54.42
CA THR A 164 35.67 6.80 54.84
C THR A 164 37.12 6.37 55.05
N PHE A 165 38.09 7.03 54.38
CA PHE A 165 39.50 6.69 54.52
C PHE A 165 40.12 7.30 55.79
N LEU A 166 39.71 8.53 56.19
CA LEU A 166 40.15 9.12 57.46
C LEU A 166 39.60 8.42 58.71
N ARG A 167 38.43 7.75 58.61
CA ARG A 167 37.83 7.03 59.75
C ARG A 167 38.47 5.66 60.02
N SER A 168 39.17 5.07 59.04
CA SER A 168 39.95 3.84 59.24
C SER A 168 41.38 4.09 59.72
N TRP A 169 41.93 5.30 59.54
CA TRP A 169 43.29 5.63 59.99
C TRP A 169 43.35 6.06 61.47
N LEU A 170 42.24 6.58 62.02
CA LEU A 170 42.15 7.06 63.41
C LEU A 170 41.66 5.99 64.42
N LYS A 171 42.01 4.71 64.20
CA LYS A 171 41.62 3.62 65.11
C LYS A 171 42.74 2.59 65.34
N ILE A 172 43.99 3.01 65.12
CA ILE A 172 45.21 2.19 65.25
C ILE A 172 46.05 2.60 66.48
N ASP A 173 45.57 3.51 67.34
CA ASP A 173 46.30 3.98 68.54
C ASP A 173 45.49 3.85 69.86
N GLU A 174 44.86 2.70 70.11
CA GLU A 174 44.39 2.35 71.48
C GLU A 174 44.58 0.86 71.80
#